data_AF-A0A942PFT7-F1
#
_entry.id   AF-A0A942PFT7-F1
#
_cell.length_a   1.000
_cell.length_b   1.000
_cell.length_c   1.000
_cell.angle_alpha   90.00
_cell.angle_beta   90.00
_cell.angle_gamma   90.00
#
_symmetry.space_group_name_H-M   'P 1'
#
loop_
_entity.id
_entity.type
_entity.pdbx_description
1 polymer ?
#
loop_
_entity_poly.entity_id
_entity_poly.type
_entity_poly.pdbx_seq_one_letter_code
_entity_poly.pdbx_strand_id
1 'polypeptide(L)'
;MNTVHYNFGIEGNAHFIRAAAEAQEEVMESFFKSPGWEYAPQLFDSVPALKQRHRPTALFGGLEIAGTFVLFIGTCFGKKVFDEIYDRTLKRPIAQYLDKFFSMFSISDGKLLEYRDVIYFEDIDLVVVIRTLIDKNNTKAVEEDLLNGHRIAHAYVERNGKKADIHCHVVTNGRVSSEPLLFDSLEKIKEHDKADVKRIRHY
;
A
#
# COMPACT_ATOMS: atom_id res chain seq x y z
N MET A 1 -7.29 -24.83 -4.15
CA MET A 1 -7.13 -23.37 -4.33
C MET A 1 -6.32 -22.87 -3.15
N ASN A 2 -5.25 -22.11 -3.38
CA ASN A 2 -4.52 -21.48 -2.29
C ASN A 2 -5.34 -20.28 -1.80
N THR A 3 -5.56 -20.22 -0.48
CA THR A 3 -6.19 -19.09 0.18
C THR A 3 -5.21 -17.93 0.20
N VAL A 4 -5.69 -16.71 -0.08
CA VAL A 4 -4.90 -15.47 -0.02
C VAL A 4 -5.34 -14.71 1.22
N HIS A 5 -4.38 -14.34 2.06
CA HIS A 5 -4.64 -13.62 3.30
C HIS A 5 -4.73 -12.12 3.04
N TYR A 6 -5.59 -11.39 3.75
CA TYR A 6 -5.64 -9.93 3.65
C TYR A 6 -5.90 -9.25 5.01
N ASN A 7 -5.52 -7.98 5.08
CA ASN A 7 -5.85 -7.07 6.17
C ASN A 7 -5.90 -5.62 5.66
N PHE A 8 -6.65 -4.76 6.35
CA PHE A 8 -6.72 -3.34 6.06
C PHE A 8 -6.05 -2.52 7.18
N GLY A 9 -5.34 -1.48 6.80
CA GLY A 9 -4.78 -0.47 7.70
C GLY A 9 -5.20 0.92 7.25
N ILE A 10 -5.57 1.78 8.20
CA ILE A 10 -5.98 3.16 7.94
C ILE A 10 -5.27 4.05 8.97
N GLU A 11 -4.59 5.10 8.49
CA GLU A 11 -3.96 6.10 9.34
C GLU A 11 -4.51 7.50 9.02
N GLY A 12 -4.94 8.25 10.02
CA GLY A 12 -5.42 9.61 9.83
C GLY A 12 -6.13 10.16 11.07
N ASN A 13 -6.82 11.28 10.90
CA ASN A 13 -7.71 11.79 11.95
C ASN A 13 -9.03 10.99 11.99
N ALA A 14 -9.83 11.19 13.04
CA ALA A 14 -11.08 10.43 13.23
C ALA A 14 -12.08 10.59 12.06
N HIS A 15 -12.18 11.76 11.44
CA HIS A 15 -13.06 11.99 10.30
C HIS A 15 -12.60 11.23 9.05
N PHE A 16 -11.28 11.22 8.80
CA PHE A 16 -10.66 10.44 7.74
C PHE A 16 -10.90 8.95 7.95
N ILE A 17 -10.60 8.43 9.16
CA ILE A 17 -10.74 7.01 9.49
C ILE A 17 -12.19 6.55 9.30
N ARG A 18 -13.17 7.34 9.76
CA ARG A 18 -14.59 7.01 9.61
C ARG A 18 -14.99 6.91 8.14
N ALA A 19 -14.67 7.92 7.33
CA ALA A 19 -15.01 7.92 5.91
C ALA A 19 -14.31 6.78 5.14
N ALA A 20 -13.06 6.48 5.50
CA ALA A 20 -12.29 5.39 4.93
C ALA A 20 -12.90 4.01 5.26
N ALA A 21 -13.34 3.81 6.50
CA ALA A 21 -13.98 2.57 6.94
C ALA A 21 -15.36 2.38 6.29
N GLU A 22 -16.18 3.43 6.22
CA GLU A 22 -17.49 3.39 5.54
C GLU A 22 -17.34 3.06 4.04
N ALA A 23 -16.38 3.68 3.34
CA ALA A 23 -16.11 3.37 1.93
C ALA A 23 -15.62 1.93 1.76
N GLN A 24 -14.83 1.42 2.70
CA GLN A 24 -14.27 0.07 2.63
C GLN A 24 -15.38 -0.96 2.82
N GLU A 25 -16.28 -0.72 3.78
CA GLU A 25 -17.41 -1.59 4.06
C GLU A 25 -18.35 -1.71 2.84
N GLU A 26 -18.66 -0.59 2.21
CA GLU A 26 -19.57 -0.57 1.07
C GLU A 26 -18.96 -1.18 -0.21
N VAL A 27 -17.66 -0.94 -0.47
CA VAL A 27 -17.05 -1.25 -1.76
C VAL A 27 -16.16 -2.50 -1.70
N MET A 28 -15.29 -2.58 -0.70
CA MET A 28 -14.21 -3.57 -0.66
C MET A 28 -14.63 -4.89 0.00
N GLU A 29 -15.46 -4.84 1.05
CA GLU A 29 -15.88 -6.05 1.79
C GLU A 29 -16.53 -7.10 0.90
N SER A 30 -17.37 -6.69 -0.05
CA SER A 30 -18.04 -7.62 -0.97
C SER A 30 -17.05 -8.40 -1.83
N PHE A 31 -15.97 -7.74 -2.26
CA PHE A 31 -14.89 -8.34 -3.03
C PHE A 31 -14.11 -9.36 -2.18
N PHE A 32 -13.72 -9.00 -0.95
CA PHE A 32 -12.93 -9.87 -0.09
C PHE A 32 -13.71 -10.96 0.64
N LYS A 33 -15.05 -10.90 0.63
CA LYS A 33 -15.92 -12.02 1.03
C LYS A 33 -16.05 -13.09 -0.06
N SER A 34 -15.49 -12.88 -1.25
CA SER A 34 -15.48 -13.88 -2.32
C SER A 34 -14.56 -15.07 -1.99
N PRO A 35 -14.82 -16.26 -2.56
CA PRO A 35 -14.00 -17.45 -2.30
C PRO A 35 -12.52 -17.23 -2.62
N GLY A 36 -11.64 -17.71 -1.75
CA GLY A 36 -10.18 -17.64 -1.94
C GLY A 36 -9.49 -16.49 -1.22
N TRP A 37 -10.24 -15.66 -0.48
CA TRP A 37 -9.73 -14.64 0.42
C TRP A 37 -10.01 -14.99 1.89
N GLU A 38 -9.07 -14.71 2.77
CA GLU A 38 -9.21 -14.89 4.21
C GLU A 38 -8.72 -13.66 4.96
N TYR A 39 -9.56 -13.10 5.82
CA TYR A 39 -9.17 -12.00 6.69
C TYR A 39 -8.29 -12.54 7.82
N ALA A 40 -7.01 -12.16 7.82
CA ALA A 40 -6.01 -12.74 8.73
C ALA A 40 -5.09 -11.66 9.32
N PRO A 41 -5.59 -10.70 10.11
CA PRO A 41 -4.77 -9.65 10.70
C PRO A 41 -3.62 -10.19 11.55
N GLN A 42 -3.81 -11.33 12.23
CA GLN A 42 -2.80 -11.95 13.09
C GLN A 42 -1.57 -12.43 12.30
N LEU A 43 -1.74 -12.79 11.03
CA LEU A 43 -0.63 -13.14 10.14
C LEU A 43 0.31 -11.93 10.01
N PHE A 44 -0.24 -10.77 9.65
CA PHE A 44 0.54 -9.56 9.43
C PHE A 44 1.12 -9.00 10.74
N ASP A 45 0.41 -9.14 11.87
CA ASP A 45 0.92 -8.76 13.19
C ASP A 45 2.13 -9.61 13.63
N SER A 46 2.21 -10.85 13.15
CA SER A 46 3.31 -11.75 13.48
C SER A 46 4.61 -11.44 12.71
N VAL A 47 4.51 -10.78 11.56
CA VAL A 47 5.66 -10.45 10.69
C VAL A 47 6.40 -9.21 11.22
N PRO A 48 7.65 -9.33 11.70
CA PRO A 48 8.37 -8.20 12.29
C PRO A 48 8.51 -6.99 11.37
N ALA A 49 8.74 -7.21 10.07
CA ALA A 49 8.88 -6.15 9.07
C ALA A 49 7.59 -5.31 8.92
N LEU A 50 6.41 -5.92 9.14
CA LEU A 50 5.12 -5.26 8.99
C LEU A 50 4.63 -4.56 10.26
N LYS A 51 5.28 -4.79 11.41
CA LYS A 51 4.89 -4.12 12.66
C LYS A 51 5.02 -2.61 12.53
N GLN A 52 3.92 -1.91 12.77
CA GLN A 52 3.89 -0.46 12.82
C GLN A 52 3.55 -0.01 14.24
N ARG A 53 4.37 0.88 14.81
CA ARG A 53 3.95 1.64 15.98
C ARG A 53 2.94 2.70 15.52
N HIS A 54 1.71 2.63 16.05
CA HIS A 54 0.65 3.61 15.81
C HIS A 54 1.05 4.99 16.34
N ARG A 55 1.79 5.75 15.53
CA ARG A 55 1.89 7.21 15.67
C ARG A 55 1.65 7.82 14.30
N PRO A 56 0.58 8.64 14.15
CA PRO A 56 0.33 9.35 12.91
C PRO A 56 1.47 10.35 12.69
N THR A 57 2.23 10.14 11.63
CA THR A 57 3.01 11.20 11.00
C THR A 57 3.22 10.73 9.57
N ALA A 58 2.16 10.87 8.77
CA ALA A 58 2.23 10.57 7.36
C ALA A 58 2.96 11.75 6.68
N LEU A 59 4.18 11.47 6.25
CA LEU A 59 5.02 12.36 5.45
C LEU A 59 5.46 11.51 4.27
N PHE A 60 5.40 12.06 3.07
CA PHE A 60 5.93 11.41 1.87
C PHE A 60 6.82 12.41 1.17
N GLY A 61 8.14 12.16 1.16
CA GLY A 61 9.10 13.02 0.46
C GLY A 61 9.00 14.52 0.77
N GLY A 62 8.68 14.92 2.01
CA GLY A 62 8.50 16.33 2.38
C GLY A 62 7.06 16.84 2.43
N LEU A 63 6.10 16.11 1.85
CA LEU A 63 4.71 16.53 1.74
C LEU A 63 3.90 16.18 2.98
N GLU A 64 2.96 17.07 3.34
CA GLU A 64 2.00 16.82 4.40
C GLU A 64 0.87 15.92 3.88
N ILE A 65 0.72 14.74 4.50
CA ILE A 65 -0.30 13.78 4.13
C ILE A 65 -1.46 13.85 5.12
N ALA A 66 -2.68 14.00 4.62
CA ALA A 66 -3.89 14.09 5.45
C ALA A 66 -4.34 12.73 6.02
N GLY A 67 -3.92 11.64 5.38
CA GLY A 67 -4.19 10.26 5.80
C GLY A 67 -3.58 9.25 4.82
N THR A 68 -3.44 8.01 5.28
CA THR A 68 -2.86 6.90 4.54
C THR A 68 -3.82 5.71 4.54
N PHE A 69 -4.06 5.15 3.35
CA PHE A 69 -4.68 3.85 3.16
C PHE A 69 -3.59 2.79 3.04
N VAL A 70 -3.78 1.65 3.70
CA VAL A 70 -2.87 0.51 3.62
C VAL A 70 -3.67 -0.75 3.38
N LEU A 71 -3.35 -1.47 2.30
CA LEU A 71 -3.93 -2.78 2.01
C LEU A 71 -2.83 -3.82 2.09
N PHE A 72 -2.99 -4.81 2.97
CA PHE A 72 -2.06 -5.91 3.15
C PHE A 72 -2.60 -7.17 2.48
N ILE A 73 -1.74 -7.86 1.72
CA ILE A 73 -2.00 -9.13 1.07
C ILE A 73 -0.86 -10.11 1.41
N GLY A 74 -1.20 -11.31 1.88
CA GLY A 74 -0.26 -12.40 2.14
C GLY A 74 -0.41 -13.49 1.08
N THR A 75 0.70 -13.88 0.44
CA THR A 75 0.71 -14.81 -0.69
C THR A 75 2.11 -15.39 -0.92
N CYS A 76 2.31 -16.24 -1.94
CA CYS A 76 3.62 -16.79 -2.31
C CYS A 76 4.19 -16.11 -3.57
N PHE A 77 5.50 -16.09 -3.75
CA PHE A 77 6.16 -15.40 -4.87
C PHE A 77 6.13 -16.19 -6.19
N GLY A 78 5.96 -17.51 -6.16
CA GLY A 78 6.10 -18.36 -7.36
C GLY A 78 5.32 -17.86 -8.59
N LYS A 79 5.88 -18.05 -9.81
CA LYS A 79 5.35 -17.50 -11.08
C LYS A 79 3.85 -17.66 -11.31
N LYS A 80 3.28 -18.83 -10.99
CA LYS A 80 1.82 -19.08 -11.10
C LYS A 80 1.01 -18.21 -10.15
N VAL A 81 1.57 -17.93 -8.98
CA VAL A 81 0.98 -17.07 -7.97
C VAL A 81 1.11 -15.61 -8.38
N PHE A 82 2.17 -15.20 -9.09
CA PHE A 82 2.23 -13.84 -9.61
C PHE A 82 1.20 -13.55 -10.72
N ASP A 83 0.95 -14.51 -11.61
CA ASP A 83 -0.16 -14.43 -12.58
C ASP A 83 -1.54 -14.44 -11.87
N GLU A 84 -1.68 -15.23 -10.79
CA GLU A 84 -2.92 -15.30 -9.98
C GLU A 84 -3.12 -14.06 -9.10
N ILE A 85 -2.05 -13.50 -8.55
CA ILE A 85 -1.99 -12.19 -7.90
C ILE A 85 -2.42 -11.18 -8.95
N TYR A 86 -1.86 -11.17 -10.15
CA TYR A 86 -2.32 -10.27 -11.20
C TYR A 86 -3.83 -10.39 -11.43
N ASP A 87 -4.34 -11.60 -11.68
CA ASP A 87 -5.73 -11.82 -12.03
C ASP A 87 -6.72 -11.52 -10.88
N ARG A 88 -6.29 -11.62 -9.62
CA ARG A 88 -7.10 -11.31 -8.42
C ARG A 88 -6.92 -9.85 -7.94
N THR A 89 -5.69 -9.37 -7.90
CA THR A 89 -5.26 -8.04 -7.43
C THR A 89 -5.72 -6.94 -8.39
N LEU A 90 -5.82 -7.24 -9.70
CA LEU A 90 -6.41 -6.37 -10.74
C LEU A 90 -7.90 -6.14 -10.62
N LYS A 91 -8.63 -7.05 -9.96
CA LYS A 91 -10.09 -7.00 -9.89
C LYS A 91 -10.59 -6.27 -8.64
N ARG A 92 -9.68 -5.87 -7.76
CA ARG A 92 -10.03 -5.09 -6.56
C ARG A 92 -10.58 -3.73 -7.00
N PRO A 93 -11.73 -3.29 -6.48
CA PRO A 93 -12.36 -2.03 -6.88
C PRO A 93 -11.71 -0.82 -6.19
N ILE A 94 -10.39 -0.60 -6.37
CA ILE A 94 -9.63 0.45 -5.66
C ILE A 94 -10.11 1.83 -6.12
N ALA A 95 -10.28 2.06 -7.42
CA ALA A 95 -10.75 3.35 -7.91
C ALA A 95 -12.15 3.67 -7.39
N GLN A 96 -13.05 2.68 -7.37
CA GLN A 96 -14.39 2.85 -6.82
C GLN A 96 -14.37 3.12 -5.30
N TYR A 97 -13.48 2.45 -4.58
CA TYR A 97 -13.26 2.69 -3.15
C TYR A 97 -12.81 4.13 -2.90
N LEU A 98 -11.83 4.62 -3.67
CA LEU A 98 -11.33 5.98 -3.56
C LEU A 98 -12.37 7.01 -3.99
N ASP A 99 -13.11 6.78 -5.07
CA ASP A 99 -14.20 7.64 -5.52
C ASP A 99 -15.30 7.75 -4.44
N LYS A 100 -15.68 6.62 -3.83
CA LYS A 100 -16.64 6.58 -2.73
C LYS A 100 -16.10 7.35 -1.52
N PHE A 101 -14.84 7.13 -1.14
CA PHE A 101 -14.19 7.87 -0.05
C PHE A 101 -14.21 9.38 -0.31
N PHE A 102 -13.84 9.84 -1.52
CA PHE A 102 -13.83 11.26 -1.87
C PHE A 102 -15.20 11.90 -1.96
N SER A 103 -16.27 11.11 -2.11
CA SER A 103 -17.64 11.63 -1.99
C SER A 103 -18.05 11.93 -0.53
N MET A 104 -17.32 11.39 0.45
CA MET A 104 -17.59 11.56 1.89
C MET A 104 -16.55 12.43 2.61
N PHE A 105 -15.34 12.53 2.06
CA PHE A 105 -14.22 13.24 2.67
C PHE A 105 -13.58 14.23 1.70
N SER A 106 -13.43 15.48 2.16
CA SER A 106 -12.70 16.52 1.44
C SER A 106 -11.29 16.70 2.01
N ILE A 107 -10.28 16.63 1.14
CA ILE A 107 -8.90 16.93 1.52
C ILE A 107 -8.74 18.45 1.62
N SER A 108 -8.07 18.93 2.67
CA SER A 108 -7.69 20.35 2.78
C SER A 108 -6.69 20.75 1.70
N ASP A 109 -6.78 21.99 1.22
CA ASP A 109 -5.86 22.52 0.19
C ASP A 109 -4.39 22.29 0.56
N GLY A 110 -3.62 21.84 -0.44
CA GLY A 110 -2.18 21.57 -0.29
C GLY A 110 -1.82 20.25 0.42
N LYS A 111 -2.81 19.47 0.88
CA LYS A 111 -2.59 18.12 1.41
C LYS A 111 -2.90 17.06 0.36
N LEU A 112 -2.23 15.93 0.48
CA LEU A 112 -2.48 14.74 -0.33
C LEU A 112 -2.82 13.56 0.57
N LEU A 113 -3.34 12.50 -0.03
CA LEU A 113 -3.48 11.22 0.63
C LEU A 113 -2.43 10.26 0.08
N GLU A 114 -2.09 9.27 0.88
CA GLU A 114 -1.18 8.21 0.47
C GLU A 114 -1.93 6.89 0.38
N TYR A 115 -1.68 6.14 -0.68
CA TYR A 115 -2.10 4.75 -0.79
C TYR A 115 -0.87 3.84 -0.76
N ARG A 116 -0.91 2.81 0.09
CA ARG A 116 0.12 1.77 0.19
C ARG A 116 -0.50 0.41 -0.09
N ASP A 117 -0.06 -0.22 -1.17
CA ASP A 117 -0.37 -1.62 -1.45
C ASP A 117 0.80 -2.48 -1.00
N VAL A 118 0.57 -3.34 0.00
CA VAL A 118 1.60 -4.12 0.69
C VAL A 118 1.36 -5.60 0.41
N ILE A 119 2.27 -6.23 -0.33
CA ILE A 119 2.25 -7.67 -0.58
C ILE A 119 3.37 -8.33 0.23
N TYR A 120 3.01 -9.27 1.09
CA TYR A 120 3.93 -10.14 1.80
C TYR A 120 4.02 -11.49 1.09
N PHE A 121 5.21 -11.79 0.57
CA PHE A 121 5.57 -13.07 -0.03
C PHE A 121 6.09 -14.01 1.06
N GLU A 122 5.22 -14.89 1.54
CA GLU A 122 5.43 -15.78 2.69
C GLU A 122 6.57 -16.79 2.47
N ASP A 123 6.79 -17.24 1.22
CA ASP A 123 7.76 -18.27 0.85
C ASP A 123 9.21 -17.77 0.77
N ILE A 124 9.40 -16.48 0.53
CA ILE A 124 10.71 -15.82 0.48
C ILE A 124 10.89 -14.77 1.58
N ASP A 125 9.92 -14.67 2.49
CA ASP A 125 9.87 -13.70 3.59
C ASP A 125 10.19 -12.27 3.11
N LEU A 126 9.49 -11.81 2.07
CA LEU A 126 9.71 -10.51 1.46
C LEU A 126 8.43 -9.69 1.46
N VAL A 127 8.51 -8.44 1.90
CA VAL A 127 7.44 -7.46 1.75
C VAL A 127 7.74 -6.54 0.57
N VAL A 128 6.81 -6.45 -0.38
CA VAL A 128 6.80 -5.43 -1.42
C VAL A 128 5.77 -4.36 -1.06
N VAL A 129 6.18 -3.10 -1.07
CA VAL A 129 5.30 -1.96 -0.84
C VAL A 129 5.28 -1.10 -2.09
N ILE A 130 4.11 -0.87 -2.67
CA ILE A 130 3.90 0.15 -3.72
C ILE A 130 3.21 1.34 -3.07
N ARG A 131 3.88 2.51 -3.06
CA ARG A 131 3.36 3.75 -2.47
C ARG A 131 3.02 4.73 -3.58
N THR A 132 1.83 5.32 -3.53
CA THR A 132 1.43 6.40 -4.46
C THR A 132 0.66 7.50 -3.73
N LEU A 133 0.74 8.72 -4.26
CA LEU A 133 -0.02 9.86 -3.79
C LEU A 133 -1.33 9.97 -4.56
N ILE A 134 -2.41 10.20 -3.83
CA ILE A 134 -3.75 10.17 -4.38
C ILE A 134 -4.51 11.44 -4.04
N ASP A 135 -5.36 11.86 -4.98
CA ASP A 135 -6.37 12.89 -4.84
C ASP A 135 -7.64 12.48 -5.61
N LYS A 136 -8.66 13.34 -5.56
CA LYS A 136 -9.94 13.08 -6.26
C LYS A 136 -9.82 13.02 -7.80
N ASN A 137 -8.71 13.46 -8.37
CA ASN A 137 -8.52 13.58 -9.81
C ASN A 137 -7.78 12.37 -10.41
N ASN A 138 -7.11 11.56 -9.58
CA ASN A 138 -6.24 10.48 -10.04
C ASN A 138 -6.65 9.07 -9.58
N THR A 139 -7.86 8.89 -9.03
CA THR A 139 -8.34 7.61 -8.47
C THR A 139 -8.20 6.41 -9.41
N LYS A 140 -8.49 6.58 -10.71
CA LYS A 140 -8.28 5.54 -11.73
C LYS A 140 -6.81 5.26 -12.05
N ALA A 141 -5.99 6.31 -12.09
CA ALA A 141 -4.56 6.16 -12.36
C ALA A 141 -3.87 5.33 -11.26
N VAL A 142 -4.37 5.41 -10.02
CA VAL A 142 -3.86 4.61 -8.90
C VAL A 142 -3.93 3.11 -9.18
N GLU A 143 -5.02 2.60 -9.75
CA GLU A 143 -5.12 1.17 -10.08
C GLU A 143 -4.03 0.73 -11.08
N GLU A 144 -3.81 1.53 -12.12
CA GLU A 144 -2.78 1.26 -13.13
C GLU A 144 -1.37 1.36 -12.54
N ASP A 145 -1.14 2.35 -11.67
CA ASP A 145 0.14 2.57 -10.99
C ASP A 145 0.49 1.42 -10.05
N LEU A 146 -0.48 0.95 -9.24
CA LEU A 146 -0.29 -0.19 -8.35
C LEU A 146 0.02 -1.46 -9.12
N LEU A 147 -0.70 -1.68 -10.23
CA LEU A 147 -0.45 -2.79 -11.12
C LEU A 147 0.98 -2.76 -11.65
N ASN A 148 1.33 -1.67 -12.33
CA ASN A 148 2.64 -1.51 -12.94
C ASN A 148 3.76 -1.61 -11.89
N GLY A 149 3.52 -1.08 -10.68
CA GLY A 149 4.45 -1.18 -9.57
C GLY A 149 4.76 -2.60 -9.16
N HIS A 150 3.73 -3.46 -9.04
CA HIS A 150 3.95 -4.87 -8.74
C HIS A 150 4.69 -5.59 -9.88
N ARG A 151 4.39 -5.28 -11.14
CA ARG A 151 5.11 -5.83 -12.32
C ARG A 151 6.60 -5.54 -12.23
N ILE A 152 6.94 -4.30 -11.92
CA ILE A 152 8.32 -3.83 -11.78
C ILE A 152 8.98 -4.48 -10.57
N ALA A 153 8.29 -4.56 -9.43
CA ALA A 153 8.78 -5.19 -8.22
C ALA A 153 9.10 -6.67 -8.44
N HIS A 154 8.21 -7.42 -9.09
CA HIS A 154 8.47 -8.82 -9.43
C HIS A 154 9.67 -8.97 -10.36
N ALA A 155 9.74 -8.18 -11.44
CA ALA A 155 10.89 -8.21 -12.34
C ALA A 155 12.21 -7.83 -11.62
N TYR A 156 12.15 -6.98 -10.60
CA TYR A 156 13.29 -6.68 -9.75
C TYR A 156 13.69 -7.89 -8.89
N VAL A 157 12.73 -8.49 -8.18
CA VAL A 157 12.96 -9.66 -7.31
C VAL A 157 13.43 -10.87 -8.10
N GLU A 158 12.88 -11.14 -9.29
CA GLU A 158 13.36 -12.23 -10.16
C GLU A 158 14.82 -12.06 -10.57
N ARG A 159 15.25 -10.82 -10.87
CA ARG A 159 16.62 -10.54 -11.33
C ARG A 159 17.62 -10.46 -10.20
N ASN A 160 17.20 -9.95 -9.04
CA ASN A 160 18.10 -9.53 -7.98
C ASN A 160 17.96 -10.34 -6.68
N GLY A 161 16.87 -11.08 -6.52
CA GLY A 161 16.47 -11.75 -5.28
C GLY A 161 16.05 -10.78 -4.17
N LYS A 162 15.81 -11.32 -2.97
CA LYS A 162 15.59 -10.53 -1.75
C LYS A 162 16.89 -9.79 -1.37
N LYS A 163 16.84 -8.45 -1.39
CA LYS A 163 17.95 -7.57 -0.94
C LYS A 163 17.78 -6.98 0.47
N ALA A 164 16.55 -6.94 0.97
CA ALA A 164 16.14 -6.51 2.30
C ALA A 164 14.74 -7.10 2.60
N ASP A 165 14.26 -6.95 3.83
CA ASP A 165 12.93 -7.44 4.24
C ASP A 165 11.78 -6.69 3.58
N ILE A 166 11.99 -5.41 3.25
CA ILE A 166 11.03 -4.58 2.52
C ILE A 166 11.66 -3.98 1.28
N HIS A 167 11.00 -4.17 0.14
CA HIS A 167 11.26 -3.46 -1.12
C HIS A 167 10.15 -2.45 -1.34
N CYS A 168 10.46 -1.18 -1.17
CA CYS A 168 9.50 -0.08 -1.29
C CYS A 168 9.67 0.62 -2.64
N HIS A 169 8.71 0.42 -3.53
CA HIS A 169 8.62 1.14 -4.80
C HIS A 169 7.71 2.36 -4.65
N VAL A 170 8.18 3.47 -5.21
CA VAL A 170 7.50 4.76 -5.10
C VAL A 170 6.99 5.17 -6.47
N VAL A 171 5.71 5.55 -6.52
CA VAL A 171 5.08 6.12 -7.70
C VAL A 171 5.19 7.64 -7.62
N THR A 172 5.78 8.24 -8.64
CA THR A 172 5.89 9.70 -8.78
C THR A 172 5.46 10.09 -10.18
N ASN A 173 4.42 10.91 -10.30
CA ASN A 173 3.87 11.36 -11.59
C ASN A 173 3.58 10.19 -12.55
N GLY A 174 2.91 9.13 -12.07
CA GLY A 174 2.57 7.93 -12.84
C GLY A 174 3.77 7.05 -13.23
N ARG A 175 4.95 7.29 -12.66
CA ARG A 175 6.16 6.49 -12.89
C ARG A 175 6.57 5.79 -11.62
N VAL A 176 6.66 4.47 -11.68
CA VAL A 176 7.12 3.63 -10.57
C VAL A 176 8.66 3.56 -10.62
N SER A 177 9.31 3.68 -9.46
CA SER A 177 10.75 3.46 -9.35
C SER A 177 11.13 2.03 -9.75
N SER A 178 12.08 1.89 -10.68
CA SER A 178 12.58 0.58 -11.13
C SER A 178 13.41 -0.14 -10.08
N GLU A 179 14.08 0.64 -9.23
CA GLU A 179 14.79 0.16 -8.04
C GLU A 179 13.97 0.51 -6.80
N PRO A 180 13.80 -0.45 -5.87
CA PRO A 180 13.15 -0.17 -4.61
C PRO A 180 14.09 0.55 -3.65
N LEU A 181 13.50 1.37 -2.78
CA LEU A 181 14.12 1.70 -1.52
C LEU A 181 14.06 0.47 -0.60
N LEU A 182 15.19 0.14 0.01
CA LEU A 182 15.35 -1.07 0.81
C LEU A 182 15.24 -0.73 2.31
N PHE A 183 14.39 -1.47 3.02
CA PHE A 183 14.17 -1.27 4.46
C PHE A 183 14.04 -2.59 5.21
N ASP A 184 14.31 -2.54 6.51
CA ASP A 184 14.11 -3.68 7.41
C ASP A 184 12.68 -3.72 7.99
N SER A 185 11.95 -2.60 7.97
CA SER A 185 10.59 -2.52 8.52
C SER A 185 9.78 -1.33 7.99
N LEU A 186 8.44 -1.40 8.13
CA LEU A 186 7.55 -0.30 7.80
C LEU A 186 7.78 0.93 8.71
N GLU A 187 8.30 0.73 9.93
CA GLU A 187 8.72 1.83 10.80
C GLU A 187 9.92 2.59 10.23
N LYS A 188 10.90 1.88 9.63
CA LYS A 188 12.06 2.49 8.97
C LYS A 188 11.67 3.37 7.78
N ILE A 189 10.60 3.02 7.06
CA ILE A 189 10.04 3.89 6.01
C ILE A 189 9.58 5.23 6.62
N LYS A 190 8.85 5.19 7.74
CA LYS A 190 8.38 6.42 8.42
C LYS A 190 9.53 7.26 8.96
N GLU A 191 10.59 6.64 9.47
CA GLU A 191 11.80 7.33 9.93
C GLU A 191 12.53 8.04 8.77
N HIS A 192 12.66 7.37 7.64
CA HIS A 192 13.23 7.93 6.41
C HIS A 192 12.45 9.17 5.96
N ASP A 193 11.12 9.05 5.83
CA ASP A 193 10.26 10.15 5.40
C ASP A 193 10.37 11.38 6.33
N LYS A 194 10.47 11.16 7.65
CA LYS A 194 10.69 12.24 8.63
C LYS A 194 12.05 12.92 8.48
N ALA A 195 13.09 12.16 8.16
CA ALA A 195 14.42 12.70 7.96
C ALA A 195 14.48 13.59 6.72
N ASP A 196 13.82 13.20 5.63
CA ASP A 196 13.75 13.99 4.39
C ASP A 196 13.05 15.34 4.61
N VAL A 197 11.93 15.34 5.34
CA VAL A 197 11.19 16.57 5.67
C VAL A 197 12.04 17.54 6.48
N LYS A 198 12.81 17.03 7.46
CA LYS A 198 13.71 17.88 8.24
C LYS A 198 14.77 18.53 7.37
N ARG A 199 15.33 17.81 6.38
CA ARG A 199 16.32 18.37 5.45
C ARG A 199 15.74 19.50 4.61
N ILE A 200 14.52 19.35 4.10
CA ILE A 200 13.86 20.36 3.26
C ILE A 200 13.59 21.66 4.05
N ARG A 201 13.21 21.57 5.34
CA ARG A 201 12.90 22.74 6.17
C ARG A 201 14.11 23.58 6.62
N HIS A 202 15.33 23.11 6.41
CA HIS A 202 16.57 23.82 6.78
C HIS A 202 17.23 24.52 5.59
N TYR A 203 16.57 24.56 4.44
CA TYR A 203 16.89 25.39 3.27
C TYR A 203 15.81 26.46 3.10
#